data_AF-M6Y4M1-F1
#
_entry.id   AF-M6Y4M1-F1
#
_cell.length_a   1.000
_cell.length_b   1.000
_cell.length_c   1.000
_cell.angle_alpha   90.00
_cell.angle_beta   90.00
_cell.angle_gamma   90.00
#
_symmetry.space_group_name_H-M   'P 1'
#
loop_
_entity.id
_entity.type
_entity.pdbx_description
1 polymer ?
#
loop_
_entity_poly.entity_id
_entity_poly.type
_entity_poly.pdbx_seq_one_letter_code
_entity_poly.pdbx_strand_id
1 'polypeptide(L)'
;MIFRLNVNEPKYIGVPYTWDTKTNAIAAYGFEKENPVYLDYILVSKSHAQPPIWQNLAYDPITIQTWTAFGGYTSDELSDHYPVYGFVYADSSTPTKSGHKRKYDQVSFQSTTNGKFIQADPNRKDGWLKADTKIKTDFTKFNLLQKGNPNQSCLKSGPIRVEPTHSLNYFWNWWLGGGSGNYGYYPKFNDPSKRLEILVLGEKCLENGSKIVFKDYDTDSGEFYHLTAWNKGSWKEHLYLWSHSINEKEIFYVQLNSTLPKDWSKDLIYR
;
A
#
# COMPACT_ATOMS: atom_id res chain seq x y z
N MET A 1 2.29 4.53 33.28
CA MET A 1 1.23 5.55 33.18
C MET A 1 0.12 5.33 34.22
N ILE A 2 -0.70 4.28 34.08
CA ILE A 2 -1.94 4.01 34.85
C ILE A 2 -1.84 4.31 36.37
N PHE A 3 -0.84 3.74 37.06
CA PHE A 3 -0.64 3.95 38.49
C PHE A 3 -0.42 5.43 38.86
N ARG A 4 0.43 6.15 38.11
CA ARG A 4 0.78 7.56 38.42
C ARG A 4 -0.39 8.52 38.25
N LEU A 5 -1.33 8.22 37.35
CA LEU A 5 -2.51 9.05 37.10
C LEU A 5 -3.72 8.65 37.95
N ASN A 6 -3.62 7.58 38.75
CA ASN A 6 -4.74 6.94 39.46
C ASN A 6 -5.96 6.73 38.54
N VAL A 7 -5.75 6.07 37.40
CA VAL A 7 -6.81 5.75 36.42
C VAL A 7 -7.13 4.26 36.37
N ASN A 8 -8.27 3.91 35.80
CA ASN A 8 -8.59 2.55 35.38
C ASN A 8 -7.98 2.24 34.01
N GLU A 9 -7.71 0.95 33.77
CA GLU A 9 -7.29 0.46 32.45
C GLU A 9 -8.53 0.30 31.55
N PRO A 10 -8.54 0.86 30.33
CA PRO A 10 -9.64 0.67 29.38
C PRO A 10 -9.61 -0.73 28.76
N LYS A 11 -10.74 -1.17 28.21
CA LYS A 11 -10.74 -2.27 27.24
C LYS A 11 -10.22 -1.76 25.90
N TYR A 12 -9.04 -2.23 25.48
CA TYR A 12 -8.45 -1.90 24.18
C TYR A 12 -9.08 -2.71 23.04
N ILE A 13 -9.45 -2.03 21.95
CA ILE A 13 -10.14 -2.60 20.78
C ILE A 13 -9.58 -1.93 19.51
N GLY A 14 -9.70 -2.59 18.36
CA GLY A 14 -9.38 -2.02 17.05
C GLY A 14 -8.01 -2.40 16.53
N VAL A 15 -7.25 -1.45 15.98
CA VAL A 15 -5.86 -1.69 15.55
C VAL A 15 -4.91 -1.82 16.75
N PRO A 16 -3.85 -2.66 16.66
CA PRO A 16 -2.97 -2.96 17.79
C PRO A 16 -1.98 -1.84 18.15
N TYR A 17 -1.84 -0.82 17.30
CA TYR A 17 -0.91 0.29 17.45
C TYR A 17 -1.61 1.60 17.05
N THR A 18 -1.28 2.70 17.71
CA THR A 18 -1.80 4.03 17.37
C THR A 18 -0.77 4.85 16.58
N TRP A 19 0.48 4.43 16.58
CA TRP A 19 1.51 4.90 15.66
C TRP A 19 2.18 3.69 15.01
N ASP A 20 1.91 3.47 13.71
CA ASP A 20 2.28 2.24 13.00
C ASP A 20 3.11 2.53 11.75
N THR A 21 4.42 2.36 11.86
CA THR A 21 5.38 2.57 10.77
C THR A 21 5.33 1.50 9.67
N LYS A 22 4.45 0.50 9.77
CA LYS A 22 4.27 -0.59 8.79
C LYS A 22 2.96 -0.47 8.01
N THR A 23 1.98 0.26 8.52
CA THR A 23 0.72 0.55 7.80
C THR A 23 0.53 2.04 7.49
N ASN A 24 0.93 2.94 8.38
CA ASN A 24 0.75 4.38 8.18
C ASN A 24 1.88 4.98 7.33
N ALA A 25 1.52 5.50 6.15
CA ALA A 25 2.50 6.05 5.21
C ALA A 25 3.26 7.28 5.76
N ILE A 26 2.64 8.13 6.58
CA ILE A 26 3.29 9.33 7.16
C ILE A 26 4.28 8.92 8.25
N ALA A 27 3.88 8.03 9.17
CA ALA A 27 4.78 7.49 10.20
C ALA A 27 5.99 6.80 9.56
N ALA A 28 5.75 5.97 8.53
CA ALA A 28 6.80 5.28 7.79
C ALA A 28 7.76 6.23 7.05
N TYR A 29 7.30 7.42 6.63
CA TYR A 29 8.12 8.38 5.88
C TYR A 29 9.33 8.90 6.67
N GLY A 30 9.13 9.20 7.96
CA GLY A 30 10.20 9.65 8.86
C GLY A 30 10.88 8.52 9.64
N PHE A 31 10.13 7.46 9.98
CA PHE A 31 10.50 6.52 11.05
C PHE A 31 10.41 5.06 10.62
N GLU A 32 10.64 4.77 9.34
CA GLU A 32 10.50 3.45 8.70
C GLU A 32 11.12 2.25 9.47
N LYS A 33 12.21 2.50 10.20
CA LYS A 33 12.96 1.50 10.99
C LYS A 33 12.41 1.27 12.39
N GLU A 34 11.64 2.21 12.93
CA GLU A 34 11.06 2.09 14.25
C GLU A 34 9.96 1.01 14.27
N ASN A 35 9.67 0.49 15.45
CA ASN A 35 8.59 -0.47 15.64
C ASN A 35 7.26 0.26 15.91
N PRO A 36 6.13 -0.26 15.41
CA PRO A 36 4.80 0.23 15.79
C PRO A 36 4.59 0.21 17.30
N VAL A 37 3.90 1.22 17.83
CA VAL A 37 3.61 1.38 19.25
C VAL A 37 2.21 1.92 19.49
N TYR A 38 1.64 1.59 20.65
CA TYR A 38 0.38 2.15 21.14
C TYR A 38 0.73 3.25 22.14
N LEU A 39 0.38 4.50 21.82
CA LEU A 39 0.81 5.70 22.54
C LEU A 39 -0.37 6.60 22.96
N ASP A 40 -1.52 6.46 22.33
CA ASP A 40 -2.66 7.37 22.47
C ASP A 40 -3.75 6.73 23.35
N TYR A 41 -4.25 7.47 24.33
CA TYR A 41 -5.15 6.93 25.35
C TYR A 41 -6.19 7.95 25.79
N ILE A 42 -7.41 7.49 26.07
CA ILE A 42 -8.43 8.28 26.76
C ILE A 42 -8.82 7.54 28.04
N LEU A 43 -8.52 8.13 29.20
CA LEU A 43 -8.50 7.45 30.50
C LEU A 43 -9.47 8.09 31.49
N VAL A 44 -10.04 7.29 32.40
CA VAL A 44 -10.94 7.75 33.47
C VAL A 44 -10.24 7.65 34.82
N SER A 45 -10.23 8.77 35.57
CA SER A 45 -9.68 8.87 36.92
C SER A 45 -10.52 8.08 37.92
N LYS A 46 -9.88 7.24 38.75
CA LYS A 46 -10.49 6.46 39.83
C LYS A 46 -11.09 7.34 40.95
N SER A 47 -10.65 8.59 41.07
CA SER A 47 -11.12 9.52 42.11
C SER A 47 -12.46 10.19 41.79
N HIS A 48 -13.12 9.81 40.69
CA HIS A 48 -14.33 10.46 40.16
C HIS A 48 -15.44 9.44 39.88
N ALA A 49 -16.54 9.87 39.26
CA ALA A 49 -17.61 8.97 38.82
C ALA A 49 -17.07 7.90 37.85
N GLN A 50 -17.29 6.63 38.17
CA GLN A 50 -16.84 5.52 37.33
C GLN A 50 -17.93 5.10 36.35
N PRO A 51 -17.66 5.03 35.04
CA PRO A 51 -18.57 4.37 34.12
C PRO A 51 -18.57 2.85 34.38
N PRO A 52 -19.67 2.13 34.09
CA PRO A 52 -19.74 0.68 34.31
C PRO A 52 -18.75 -0.11 33.42
N ILE A 53 -18.30 0.50 32.34
CA ILE A 53 -17.30 0.01 31.40
C ILE A 53 -16.64 1.22 30.73
N TRP A 54 -15.37 1.08 30.34
CA TRP A 54 -14.67 2.06 29.51
C TRP A 54 -13.86 1.37 28.41
N GLN A 55 -14.05 1.78 27.16
CA GLN A 55 -13.44 1.21 25.96
C GLN A 55 -12.52 2.25 25.30
N ASN A 56 -11.41 1.80 24.72
CA ASN A 56 -10.52 2.60 23.87
C ASN A 56 -10.39 1.87 22.53
N LEU A 57 -11.07 2.40 21.51
CA LEU A 57 -11.02 1.91 20.14
C LEU A 57 -9.97 2.70 19.35
N ALA A 58 -8.84 2.07 19.03
CA ALA A 58 -7.91 2.61 18.04
C ALA A 58 -8.43 2.30 16.62
N TYR A 59 -8.54 3.33 15.78
CA TYR A 59 -9.12 3.21 14.43
C TYR A 59 -8.17 3.81 13.40
N ASP A 60 -8.11 3.19 12.22
CA ASP A 60 -7.19 3.44 11.11
C ASP A 60 -7.90 4.01 9.86
N PRO A 61 -8.53 5.21 9.94
CA PRO A 61 -9.19 5.83 8.81
C PRO A 61 -8.20 6.43 7.80
N ILE A 62 -8.47 6.19 6.52
CA ILE A 62 -7.86 6.88 5.38
C ILE A 62 -8.86 7.84 4.71
N THR A 63 -8.37 8.83 3.97
CA THR A 63 -9.20 9.75 3.21
C THR A 63 -9.77 9.09 1.94
N ILE A 64 -10.98 9.50 1.54
CA ILE A 64 -11.60 9.03 0.28
C ILE A 64 -10.80 9.53 -0.96
N GLN A 65 -10.13 10.67 -0.83
CA GLN A 65 -9.27 11.26 -1.87
C GLN A 65 -7.90 11.55 -1.28
N THR A 66 -6.84 11.15 -1.99
CA THR A 66 -5.47 11.51 -1.64
C THR A 66 -5.24 13.00 -1.72
N TRP A 67 -4.51 13.56 -0.76
CA TRP A 67 -4.01 14.93 -0.78
C TRP A 67 -2.54 14.96 -1.24
N THR A 68 -1.98 16.16 -1.43
CA THR A 68 -0.57 16.34 -1.82
C THR A 68 0.03 17.50 -1.03
N ALA A 69 1.14 17.23 -0.34
CA ALA A 69 1.89 18.23 0.41
C ALA A 69 2.66 19.16 -0.54
N PHE A 70 3.04 20.33 -0.03
CA PHE A 70 4.10 21.11 -0.65
C PHE A 70 5.38 20.26 -0.74
N GLY A 71 6.05 20.25 -1.91
CA GLY A 71 7.14 19.32 -2.21
C GLY A 71 6.72 18.00 -2.88
N GLY A 72 5.42 17.75 -3.09
CA GLY A 72 4.91 16.69 -4.00
C GLY A 72 4.56 15.35 -3.35
N TYR A 73 4.87 15.16 -2.06
CA TYR A 73 4.45 13.97 -1.30
C TYR A 73 2.93 13.79 -1.36
N THR A 74 2.46 12.58 -1.69
CA THR A 74 1.03 12.27 -1.89
C THR A 74 0.62 11.10 -1.00
N SER A 75 -0.42 11.30 -0.19
CA SER A 75 -0.92 10.32 0.79
C SER A 75 -2.44 10.44 0.97
N ASP A 76 -3.04 9.41 1.56
CA ASP A 76 -4.42 9.33 2.05
C ASP A 76 -4.52 9.12 3.56
N GLU A 77 -3.39 9.10 4.27
CA GLU A 77 -3.40 9.15 5.74
C GLU A 77 -3.85 10.53 6.25
N LEU A 78 -4.50 10.57 7.41
CA LEU A 78 -4.94 11.82 8.05
C LEU A 78 -3.89 12.43 8.98
N SER A 79 -3.01 11.60 9.54
CA SER A 79 -1.97 11.92 10.53
C SER A 79 -0.99 10.74 10.57
N ASP A 80 0.20 10.89 11.17
CA ASP A 80 1.09 9.78 11.49
C ASP A 80 0.59 8.93 12.67
N HIS A 81 -0.34 9.48 13.46
CA HIS A 81 -1.08 8.76 14.50
C HIS A 81 -2.51 8.42 14.06
N TYR A 82 -2.94 7.19 14.36
CA TYR A 82 -4.31 6.71 14.28
C TYR A 82 -5.13 7.14 15.51
N PRO A 83 -6.34 7.71 15.34
CA PRO A 83 -7.17 8.19 16.45
C PRO A 83 -7.66 7.09 17.39
N VAL A 84 -7.87 7.46 18.66
CA VAL A 84 -8.50 6.62 19.69
C VAL A 84 -9.83 7.23 20.13
N TYR A 85 -10.90 6.42 20.09
CA TYR A 85 -12.22 6.78 20.62
C TYR A 85 -12.40 6.21 22.02
N GLY A 86 -12.77 7.07 22.98
CA GLY A 86 -13.09 6.70 24.36
C GLY A 86 -14.60 6.73 24.59
N PHE A 87 -15.20 5.58 24.96
CA PHE A 87 -16.64 5.47 25.17
C PHE A 87 -17.02 4.37 26.17
N VAL A 88 -18.27 4.42 26.65
CA VAL A 88 -18.83 3.41 27.59
C VAL A 88 -19.31 2.19 26.81
N TYR A 89 -20.32 2.38 25.95
CA TYR A 89 -20.91 1.34 25.09
C TYR A 89 -20.77 1.73 23.62
N ALA A 90 -20.55 0.74 22.76
CA ALA A 90 -20.64 0.90 21.33
C ALA A 90 -22.10 1.08 20.88
N ASP A 91 -22.28 1.82 19.79
CA ASP A 91 -23.56 2.08 19.15
C ASP A 91 -23.46 1.91 17.61
N SER A 92 -24.51 2.29 16.88
CA SER A 92 -24.55 2.21 15.41
C SER A 92 -23.58 3.14 14.68
N SER A 93 -22.98 4.11 15.37
CA SER A 93 -21.96 5.03 14.81
C SER A 93 -20.53 4.54 15.05
N THR A 94 -20.34 3.56 15.93
CA THR A 94 -19.02 3.06 16.34
C THR A 94 -18.36 2.25 15.21
N PRO A 95 -17.14 2.58 14.75
CA PRO A 95 -16.44 1.81 13.74
C PRO A 95 -16.21 0.36 14.19
N THR A 96 -16.59 -0.61 13.36
CA THR A 96 -16.51 -2.05 13.64
C THR A 96 -15.40 -2.79 12.89
N LYS A 97 -14.76 -2.12 11.92
CA LYS A 97 -13.78 -2.69 11.00
C LYS A 97 -12.70 -1.67 10.66
N SER A 98 -11.55 -2.19 10.22
CA SER A 98 -10.44 -1.38 9.72
C SER A 98 -10.85 -0.48 8.55
N GLY A 99 -10.45 0.79 8.62
CA GLY A 99 -10.59 1.76 7.54
C GLY A 99 -9.49 1.64 6.48
N HIS A 100 -8.36 1.03 6.84
CA HIS A 100 -7.14 0.90 6.04
C HIS A 100 -7.23 -0.25 5.02
N LYS A 101 -8.23 -0.21 4.13
CA LYS A 101 -8.33 -1.13 2.99
C LYS A 101 -9.03 -0.52 1.78
N ARG A 102 -8.26 -0.22 0.73
CA ARG A 102 -8.75 0.11 -0.62
C ARG A 102 -8.91 -1.14 -1.48
N LYS A 103 -9.69 -1.05 -2.57
CA LYS A 103 -9.88 -2.15 -3.55
C LYS A 103 -8.56 -2.61 -4.19
N TYR A 104 -7.63 -1.66 -4.39
CA TYR A 104 -6.38 -1.86 -5.12
C TYR A 104 -5.14 -1.84 -4.22
N ASP A 105 -5.30 -2.15 -2.94
CA ASP A 105 -4.18 -2.49 -2.05
C ASP A 105 -3.81 -3.96 -2.17
N GLN A 106 -2.52 -4.26 -1.97
CA GLN A 106 -1.98 -5.62 -1.95
C GLN A 106 -2.24 -6.44 -3.23
N VAL A 107 -2.27 -5.78 -4.38
CA VAL A 107 -2.46 -6.39 -5.70
C VAL A 107 -1.20 -7.14 -6.13
N SER A 108 -1.36 -8.32 -6.72
CA SER A 108 -0.26 -9.08 -7.34
C SER A 108 -0.36 -9.10 -8.86
N PHE A 109 0.80 -9.10 -9.53
CA PHE A 109 0.90 -9.16 -10.99
C PHE A 109 1.62 -10.43 -11.42
N GLN A 110 1.00 -11.26 -12.25
CA GLN A 110 1.56 -12.53 -12.73
C GLN A 110 1.90 -12.44 -14.21
N SER A 111 3.16 -12.61 -14.60
CA SER A 111 3.57 -12.54 -16.01
C SER A 111 2.92 -13.68 -16.82
N THR A 112 2.35 -13.33 -17.99
CA THR A 112 1.69 -14.34 -18.83
C THR A 112 2.68 -15.30 -19.52
N THR A 113 3.94 -14.89 -19.69
CA THR A 113 5.00 -15.72 -20.31
C THR A 113 5.48 -16.86 -19.40
N ASN A 114 5.70 -16.62 -18.11
CA ASN A 114 6.35 -17.59 -17.21
C ASN A 114 5.48 -18.04 -16.02
N GLY A 115 4.30 -17.45 -15.83
CA GLY A 115 3.38 -17.76 -14.74
C GLY A 115 3.89 -17.38 -13.35
N LYS A 116 4.92 -16.53 -13.25
CA LYS A 116 5.52 -16.06 -12.00
C LYS A 116 5.02 -14.65 -11.65
N PHE A 117 4.94 -14.35 -10.37
CA PHE A 117 4.56 -13.04 -9.84
C PHE A 117 5.74 -12.07 -9.86
N ILE A 118 5.47 -10.81 -10.20
CA ILE A 118 6.37 -9.69 -9.91
C ILE A 118 6.52 -9.60 -8.38
N GLN A 119 7.76 -9.47 -7.89
CA GLN A 119 8.08 -9.11 -6.52
C GLN A 119 9.15 -8.02 -6.44
N ALA A 120 9.12 -7.26 -5.34
CA ALA A 120 10.26 -6.47 -4.88
C ALA A 120 11.35 -7.38 -4.26
N ASP A 121 12.58 -6.89 -4.14
CA ASP A 121 13.68 -7.65 -3.53
C ASP A 121 13.45 -7.79 -2.01
N PRO A 122 13.37 -9.02 -1.45
CA PRO A 122 13.14 -9.24 -0.02
C PRO A 122 14.22 -8.67 0.91
N ASN A 123 15.43 -8.42 0.39
CA ASN A 123 16.59 -7.99 1.17
C ASN A 123 16.87 -6.48 1.04
N ARG A 124 16.28 -5.84 0.01
CA ARG A 124 16.57 -4.45 -0.36
C ARG A 124 15.33 -3.75 -0.91
N LYS A 125 14.87 -2.72 -0.21
CA LYS A 125 13.73 -1.90 -0.64
C LYS A 125 13.98 -1.17 -1.97
N ASP A 126 15.26 -0.93 -2.29
CA ASP A 126 15.74 -0.36 -3.54
C ASP A 126 16.27 -1.40 -4.55
N GLY A 127 16.01 -2.69 -4.32
CA GLY A 127 16.45 -3.78 -5.20
C GLY A 127 15.57 -3.95 -6.45
N TRP A 128 16.14 -4.59 -7.47
CA TRP A 128 15.47 -4.79 -8.76
C TRP A 128 14.19 -5.64 -8.65
N LEU A 129 13.14 -5.21 -9.34
CA LEU A 129 11.89 -5.97 -9.48
C LEU A 129 12.09 -7.18 -10.38
N LYS A 130 11.49 -8.32 -9.99
CA LYS A 130 11.61 -9.59 -10.71
C LYS A 130 10.28 -10.33 -10.78
N ALA A 131 9.98 -10.95 -11.91
CA ALA A 131 8.92 -11.93 -12.10
C ALA A 131 9.48 -13.36 -11.95
N ASP A 132 10.02 -13.70 -10.78
CA ASP A 132 10.83 -14.89 -10.51
C ASP A 132 10.17 -15.93 -9.57
N THR A 133 9.14 -15.59 -8.80
CA THR A 133 8.45 -16.50 -7.85
C THR A 133 7.07 -17.01 -8.33
N LYS A 134 6.69 -18.25 -8.01
CA LYS A 134 5.30 -18.75 -8.19
C LYS A 134 4.44 -18.65 -6.92
N ILE A 135 5.05 -18.29 -5.80
CA ILE A 135 4.39 -18.22 -4.49
C ILE A 135 4.11 -16.74 -4.19
N LYS A 136 2.87 -16.42 -3.79
CA LYS A 136 2.56 -15.09 -3.26
C LYS A 136 3.18 -14.91 -1.88
N THR A 137 3.88 -13.79 -1.71
CA THR A 137 4.48 -13.30 -0.47
C THR A 137 4.09 -11.84 -0.26
N ASP A 138 4.51 -11.21 0.83
CA ASP A 138 4.30 -9.77 1.02
C ASP A 138 5.13 -8.91 0.04
N PHE A 139 6.17 -9.48 -0.56
CA PHE A 139 6.98 -8.84 -1.61
C PHE A 139 6.32 -8.90 -3.00
N THR A 140 5.35 -9.81 -3.22
CA THR A 140 4.53 -9.90 -4.46
C THR A 140 3.27 -9.02 -4.44
N LYS A 141 3.14 -8.13 -3.45
CA LYS A 141 1.95 -7.32 -3.20
C LYS A 141 2.29 -5.84 -3.39
N PHE A 142 1.44 -5.14 -4.13
CA PHE A 142 1.61 -3.74 -4.46
C PHE A 142 0.33 -2.95 -4.22
N ASN A 143 0.47 -1.74 -3.68
CA ASN A 143 -0.61 -0.77 -3.55
C ASN A 143 -0.65 0.08 -4.81
N LEU A 144 -1.84 0.25 -5.41
CA LEU A 144 -2.01 0.98 -6.66
C LEU A 144 -2.81 2.26 -6.43
N LEU A 145 -2.29 3.39 -6.91
CA LEU A 145 -2.91 4.70 -6.76
C LEU A 145 -2.94 5.47 -8.08
N GLN A 146 -4.14 5.84 -8.54
CA GLN A 146 -4.32 6.85 -9.59
C GLN A 146 -4.61 8.20 -8.95
N LYS A 147 -3.60 9.07 -8.95
CA LYS A 147 -3.71 10.43 -8.41
C LYS A 147 -4.81 11.21 -9.13
N GLY A 148 -5.72 11.80 -8.37
CA GLY A 148 -6.85 12.58 -8.90
C GLY A 148 -8.01 11.75 -9.46
N ASN A 149 -8.00 10.41 -9.36
CA ASN A 149 -9.17 9.60 -9.71
C ASN A 149 -10.28 9.80 -8.64
N PRO A 150 -11.47 10.33 -9.00
CA PRO A 150 -12.56 10.51 -8.04
C PRO A 150 -13.25 9.19 -7.66
N ASN A 151 -13.07 8.12 -8.44
CA ASN A 151 -13.64 6.80 -8.18
C ASN A 151 -12.54 5.77 -7.85
N GLN A 152 -12.12 5.76 -6.59
CA GLN A 152 -11.13 4.80 -6.07
C GLN A 152 -11.55 3.32 -6.18
N SER A 153 -12.82 3.03 -6.47
CA SER A 153 -13.33 1.67 -6.73
C SER A 153 -13.20 1.21 -8.19
N CYS A 154 -12.84 2.11 -9.11
CA CYS A 154 -12.64 1.82 -10.53
C CYS A 154 -11.33 2.47 -11.03
N LEU A 155 -10.26 1.67 -11.01
CA LEU A 155 -8.98 2.01 -11.62
C LEU A 155 -9.04 1.70 -13.12
N LYS A 156 -8.65 2.63 -14.00
CA LYS A 156 -8.70 2.48 -15.46
C LYS A 156 -7.32 2.66 -16.09
N SER A 157 -7.20 2.40 -17.40
CA SER A 157 -5.99 2.74 -18.16
C SER A 157 -5.59 4.21 -17.97
N GLY A 158 -4.30 4.48 -17.80
CA GLY A 158 -3.74 5.82 -17.59
C GLY A 158 -2.63 5.85 -16.52
N PRO A 159 -2.22 7.05 -16.08
CA PRO A 159 -1.14 7.24 -15.11
C PRO A 159 -1.36 6.45 -13.82
N ILE A 160 -0.29 5.88 -13.26
CA ILE A 160 -0.36 5.02 -12.08
C ILE A 160 0.87 5.18 -11.17
N ARG A 161 0.65 5.22 -9.86
CA ARG A 161 1.69 4.98 -8.85
C ARG A 161 1.57 3.54 -8.36
N VAL A 162 2.69 2.82 -8.33
CA VAL A 162 2.79 1.45 -7.82
C VAL A 162 3.81 1.42 -6.69
N GLU A 163 3.41 0.92 -5.53
CA GLU A 163 4.19 0.87 -4.28
C GLU A 163 4.25 -0.57 -3.78
N PRO A 164 5.40 -1.17 -3.41
CA PRO A 164 5.42 -2.46 -2.73
C PRO A 164 4.77 -2.33 -1.35
N THR A 165 3.77 -3.17 -1.04
CA THR A 165 3.02 -3.09 0.22
C THR A 165 3.94 -3.15 1.45
N HIS A 166 5.03 -3.92 1.38
CA HIS A 166 6.01 -4.07 2.48
C HIS A 166 7.04 -2.91 2.57
N SER A 167 7.01 -1.94 1.67
CA SER A 167 7.97 -0.83 1.61
C SER A 167 7.25 0.47 1.28
N LEU A 168 6.47 0.95 2.25
CA LEU A 168 5.74 2.21 2.16
C LEU A 168 6.67 3.36 1.76
N ASN A 169 6.17 4.26 0.92
CA ASN A 169 6.92 5.37 0.33
C ASN A 169 8.03 4.99 -0.66
N TYR A 170 8.20 3.70 -1.00
CA TYR A 170 9.01 3.29 -2.16
C TYR A 170 8.12 3.05 -3.37
N PHE A 171 8.44 3.66 -4.50
CA PHE A 171 7.58 3.63 -5.68
C PHE A 171 8.32 3.09 -6.89
N TRP A 172 7.62 2.36 -7.76
CA TRP A 172 8.21 1.84 -9.00
C TRP A 172 8.80 2.99 -9.84
N ASN A 173 10.08 2.83 -10.15
CA ASN A 173 10.86 3.70 -11.00
C ASN A 173 11.87 2.83 -11.78
N TRP A 174 12.56 3.40 -12.75
CA TRP A 174 13.53 2.69 -13.58
C TRP A 174 14.89 3.40 -13.52
N TRP A 175 15.96 2.64 -13.78
CA TRP A 175 17.33 3.13 -13.63
C TRP A 175 17.92 3.56 -14.98
N LEU A 176 18.58 4.72 -14.99
CA LEU A 176 19.42 5.15 -16.11
C LEU A 176 20.67 5.82 -15.55
N GLY A 177 21.79 5.10 -15.58
CA GLY A 177 23.05 5.55 -14.96
C GLY A 177 24.28 4.74 -15.35
N GLY A 178 24.16 3.84 -16.33
CA GLY A 178 25.25 3.04 -16.87
C GLY A 178 25.22 1.56 -16.45
N GLY A 179 26.02 0.77 -17.17
CA GLY A 179 26.13 -0.68 -16.96
C GLY A 179 24.90 -1.46 -17.45
N SER A 180 24.84 -2.75 -17.10
CA SER A 180 23.81 -3.67 -17.59
C SER A 180 22.43 -3.51 -16.90
N GLY A 181 22.34 -2.67 -15.86
CA GLY A 181 21.10 -2.35 -15.14
C GLY A 181 20.29 -1.19 -15.73
N ASN A 182 20.75 -0.54 -16.82
CA ASN A 182 19.96 0.48 -17.50
C ASN A 182 18.59 -0.08 -17.91
N TYR A 183 17.54 0.71 -17.67
CA TYR A 183 16.13 0.38 -17.86
C TYR A 183 15.54 -0.68 -16.92
N GLY A 184 16.32 -1.24 -16.00
CA GLY A 184 15.81 -2.11 -14.94
C GLY A 184 14.88 -1.35 -14.00
N TYR A 185 13.76 -1.97 -13.60
CA TYR A 185 12.83 -1.41 -12.62
C TYR A 185 13.23 -1.76 -11.19
N TYR A 186 13.05 -0.80 -10.28
CA TYR A 186 13.26 -0.94 -8.85
C TYR A 186 12.33 0.02 -8.09
N PRO A 187 11.98 -0.24 -6.82
CA PRO A 187 11.30 0.74 -6.00
C PRO A 187 12.27 1.84 -5.52
N LYS A 188 11.88 3.11 -5.61
CA LYS A 188 12.69 4.25 -5.17
C LYS A 188 11.95 5.07 -4.13
N PHE A 189 12.63 5.40 -3.02
CA PHE A 189 12.04 6.16 -1.92
C PHE A 189 11.63 7.57 -2.37
N ASN A 190 10.36 7.92 -2.15
CA ASN A 190 9.71 9.20 -2.42
C ASN A 190 9.92 9.77 -3.85
N ASP A 191 10.26 8.93 -4.83
CA ASP A 191 10.48 9.35 -6.22
C ASP A 191 9.84 8.30 -7.16
N PRO A 192 8.50 8.35 -7.34
CA PRO A 192 7.81 7.52 -8.31
C PRO A 192 8.20 7.91 -9.73
N SER A 193 8.13 6.97 -10.67
CA SER A 193 8.14 7.36 -12.08
C SER A 193 7.02 8.37 -12.37
N LYS A 194 7.36 9.38 -13.17
CA LYS A 194 6.49 10.52 -13.51
C LYS A 194 5.56 10.23 -14.69
N ARG A 195 5.79 9.13 -15.42
CA ARG A 195 5.06 8.78 -16.66
C ARG A 195 4.68 7.30 -16.75
N LEU A 196 4.82 6.54 -15.66
CA LEU A 196 4.30 5.18 -15.57
C LEU A 196 2.77 5.18 -15.75
N GLU A 197 2.30 4.41 -16.71
CA GLU A 197 0.90 4.17 -16.99
C GLU A 197 0.59 2.68 -16.93
N ILE A 198 -0.60 2.33 -16.44
CA ILE A 198 -1.21 1.01 -16.58
C ILE A 198 -2.17 1.04 -17.77
N LEU A 199 -2.21 -0.04 -18.55
CA LEU A 199 -3.15 -0.26 -19.64
C LEU A 199 -3.98 -1.49 -19.30
N VAL A 200 -5.29 -1.32 -19.05
CA VAL A 200 -6.23 -2.42 -18.80
C VAL A 200 -6.76 -2.92 -20.13
N LEU A 201 -6.34 -4.11 -20.55
CA LEU A 201 -6.72 -4.67 -21.84
C LEU A 201 -8.21 -5.06 -21.81
N GLY A 202 -9.03 -4.32 -22.58
CA GLY A 202 -10.49 -4.43 -22.58
C GLY A 202 -11.24 -3.23 -22.00
N GLU A 203 -10.55 -2.13 -21.65
CA GLU A 203 -11.11 -0.79 -21.37
C GLU A 203 -12.16 -0.68 -20.24
N LYS A 204 -12.18 -1.64 -19.33
CA LYS A 204 -13.04 -1.64 -18.14
C LYS A 204 -12.28 -1.17 -16.89
N CYS A 205 -12.99 -1.06 -15.77
CA CYS A 205 -12.32 -1.01 -14.47
C CYS A 205 -11.39 -2.21 -14.32
N LEU A 206 -10.28 -2.02 -13.62
CA LEU A 206 -9.36 -3.09 -13.28
C LEU A 206 -10.06 -4.05 -12.33
N GLU A 207 -10.10 -5.33 -12.69
CA GLU A 207 -10.71 -6.41 -11.91
C GLU A 207 -9.73 -7.58 -11.72
N ASN A 208 -10.10 -8.50 -10.83
CA ASN A 208 -9.35 -9.73 -10.62
C ASN A 208 -9.37 -10.59 -11.90
N GLY A 209 -8.20 -10.98 -12.40
CA GLY A 209 -8.03 -11.70 -13.65
C GLY A 209 -7.87 -10.80 -14.89
N SER A 210 -7.98 -9.47 -14.78
CA SER A 210 -7.69 -8.55 -15.89
C SER A 210 -6.28 -8.76 -16.43
N LYS A 211 -6.15 -8.79 -17.76
CA LYS A 211 -4.86 -8.64 -18.43
C LYS A 211 -4.49 -7.16 -18.46
N ILE A 212 -3.26 -6.84 -18.08
CA ILE A 212 -2.72 -5.49 -18.12
C ILE A 212 -1.37 -5.45 -18.82
N VAL A 213 -0.97 -4.26 -19.22
CA VAL A 213 0.40 -3.91 -19.59
C VAL A 213 0.79 -2.66 -18.79
N PHE A 214 2.06 -2.53 -18.44
CA PHE A 214 2.61 -1.24 -17.99
C PHE A 214 3.45 -0.63 -19.10
N LYS A 215 3.39 0.69 -19.25
CA LYS A 215 4.33 1.47 -20.07
C LYS A 215 4.85 2.66 -19.31
N ASP A 216 6.01 3.15 -19.71
CA ASP A 216 6.64 4.35 -19.15
C ASP A 216 7.45 5.06 -20.23
N TYR A 217 7.91 6.25 -19.92
CA TYR A 217 8.60 7.13 -20.86
C TYR A 217 10.10 7.08 -20.64
N ASP A 218 10.85 6.60 -21.62
CA ASP A 218 12.31 6.74 -21.64
C ASP A 218 12.67 8.21 -21.93
N THR A 219 13.43 8.81 -21.02
CA THR A 219 13.92 10.18 -21.15
C THR A 219 15.14 10.32 -22.05
N ASP A 220 15.85 9.22 -22.38
CA ASP A 220 17.00 9.23 -23.29
C ASP A 220 16.55 9.17 -24.75
N SER A 221 15.74 8.18 -25.12
CA SER A 221 15.18 8.11 -26.48
C SER A 221 14.03 9.09 -26.72
N GLY A 222 13.33 9.51 -25.67
CA GLY A 222 12.16 10.39 -25.74
C GLY A 222 10.85 9.69 -26.12
N GLU A 223 10.76 8.37 -25.97
CA GLU A 223 9.63 7.54 -26.40
C GLU A 223 8.99 6.72 -25.26
N PHE A 224 7.79 6.18 -25.49
CA PHE A 224 7.15 5.24 -24.58
C PHE A 224 7.54 3.80 -24.89
N TYR A 225 7.89 3.04 -23.85
CA TYR A 225 8.14 1.61 -23.91
C TYR A 225 7.28 0.86 -22.89
N HIS A 226 7.00 -0.40 -23.18
CA HIS A 226 6.31 -1.31 -22.28
C HIS A 226 7.30 -2.04 -21.36
N LEU A 227 6.85 -2.38 -20.16
CA LEU A 227 7.61 -3.15 -19.19
C LEU A 227 7.66 -4.62 -19.61
N THR A 228 8.85 -5.12 -19.89
CA THR A 228 9.14 -6.48 -20.31
C THR A 228 9.59 -7.33 -19.12
N ALA A 229 8.96 -8.48 -18.90
CA ALA A 229 9.53 -9.55 -18.07
C ALA A 229 10.67 -10.24 -18.83
N TRP A 230 11.91 -9.93 -18.48
CA TRP A 230 13.09 -10.37 -19.24
C TRP A 230 13.26 -11.89 -19.21
N ASN A 231 13.67 -12.51 -20.32
CA ASN A 231 13.65 -13.98 -20.43
C ASN A 231 15.00 -14.65 -20.74
N LYS A 232 16.11 -13.89 -20.79
CA LYS A 232 17.44 -14.41 -21.19
C LYS A 232 18.61 -13.78 -20.41
N GLY A 233 19.74 -14.48 -20.36
CA GLY A 233 20.98 -13.99 -19.74
C GLY A 233 20.92 -13.86 -18.22
N SER A 234 21.91 -13.17 -17.64
CA SER A 234 22.01 -12.90 -16.19
C SER A 234 20.83 -12.09 -15.63
N TRP A 235 20.20 -11.27 -16.48
CA TRP A 235 19.03 -10.44 -16.14
C TRP A 235 17.70 -11.15 -16.36
N LYS A 236 17.70 -12.48 -16.59
CA LYS A 236 16.47 -13.27 -16.68
C LYS A 236 15.55 -12.97 -15.47
N GLU A 237 14.26 -12.91 -15.76
CA GLU A 237 13.14 -12.62 -14.86
C GLU A 237 13.11 -11.20 -14.27
N HIS A 238 14.06 -10.31 -14.56
CA HIS A 238 13.97 -8.90 -14.14
C HIS A 238 12.96 -8.11 -14.99
N LEU A 239 12.40 -7.04 -14.43
CA LEU A 239 11.47 -6.13 -15.12
C LEU A 239 12.26 -4.98 -15.75
N TYR A 240 12.06 -4.75 -17.05
CA TYR A 240 12.81 -3.76 -17.84
C TYR A 240 11.89 -2.88 -18.69
N LEU A 241 12.18 -1.58 -18.79
CA LEU A 241 11.60 -0.69 -19.80
C LEU A 241 12.25 -1.00 -21.16
N TRP A 242 11.56 -1.64 -22.12
CA TRP A 242 12.26 -2.13 -23.32
C TRP A 242 11.46 -2.27 -24.62
N SER A 243 10.18 -2.63 -24.58
CA SER A 243 9.47 -3.03 -25.82
C SER A 243 8.55 -1.94 -26.37
N HIS A 244 8.70 -1.56 -27.63
CA HIS A 244 7.70 -0.74 -28.35
C HIS A 244 6.39 -1.49 -28.62
N SER A 245 6.41 -2.82 -28.59
CA SER A 245 5.27 -3.68 -28.93
C SER A 245 4.79 -4.48 -27.73
N ILE A 246 3.48 -4.70 -27.64
CA ILE A 246 2.87 -5.54 -26.61
C ILE A 246 2.90 -7.00 -27.07
N ASN A 247 3.72 -7.83 -26.44
CA ASN A 247 3.71 -9.29 -26.60
C ASN A 247 3.46 -9.97 -25.23
N GLU A 248 3.47 -11.29 -25.18
CA GLU A 248 3.22 -12.06 -23.94
C GLU A 248 4.18 -11.75 -22.77
N LYS A 249 5.34 -11.11 -23.03
CA LYS A 249 6.31 -10.70 -22.00
C LYS A 249 5.95 -9.37 -21.34
N GLU A 250 5.13 -8.56 -22.01
CA GLU A 250 4.67 -7.27 -21.55
C GLU A 250 3.29 -7.36 -20.84
N ILE A 251 2.60 -8.50 -20.99
CA ILE A 251 1.26 -8.72 -20.42
C ILE A 251 1.35 -9.45 -19.08
N PHE A 252 0.60 -8.96 -18.10
CA PHE A 252 0.46 -9.52 -16.76
C PHE A 252 -1.01 -9.75 -16.42
N TYR A 253 -1.33 -10.84 -15.70
CA TYR A 253 -2.62 -11.02 -15.04
C TYR A 253 -2.61 -10.31 -13.68
N VAL A 254 -3.66 -9.55 -13.42
CA VAL A 254 -3.90 -8.91 -12.11
C VAL A 254 -4.61 -9.88 -11.17
N GLN A 255 -4.16 -9.93 -9.92
CA GLN A 255 -4.84 -10.65 -8.86
C GLN A 255 -5.08 -9.69 -7.68
N LEU A 256 -6.35 -9.36 -7.43
CA LEU A 256 -6.76 -8.42 -6.38
C LEU A 256 -6.80 -9.10 -4.99
N ASN A 257 -6.74 -8.29 -3.93
CA ASN A 257 -6.79 -8.77 -2.55
C ASN A 257 -8.22 -8.92 -2.02
N SER A 258 -8.69 -10.15 -1.83
CA SER A 258 -10.00 -10.43 -1.23
C SER A 258 -10.10 -10.04 0.26
N THR A 259 -9.01 -10.13 1.03
CA THR A 259 -8.95 -9.88 2.50
C THR A 259 -9.95 -10.76 3.27
N LEU A 260 -10.84 -10.26 4.14
CA LEU A 260 -11.49 -8.94 4.29
C LEU A 260 -10.69 -7.89 5.10
N PRO A 261 -11.20 -6.66 5.41
CA PRO A 261 -10.64 -5.82 6.48
C PRO A 261 -10.71 -6.52 7.84
N LYS A 262 -9.84 -6.13 8.79
CA LYS A 262 -9.95 -6.58 10.19
C LYS A 262 -11.33 -6.18 10.74
N ASP A 263 -12.00 -7.09 11.43
CA ASP A 263 -13.33 -6.89 12.01
C ASP A 263 -13.23 -7.15 13.52
N TRP A 264 -13.68 -6.18 14.33
CA TRP A 264 -13.68 -6.19 15.79
C TRP A 264 -15.08 -5.93 16.36
N SER A 265 -16.13 -6.12 15.54
CA SER A 265 -17.54 -6.03 15.98
C SER A 265 -17.84 -6.90 17.20
N LYS A 266 -17.20 -8.07 17.30
CA LYS A 266 -17.36 -9.01 18.43
C LYS A 266 -16.55 -8.64 19.66
N ASP A 267 -15.57 -7.75 19.52
CA ASP A 267 -14.73 -7.28 20.63
C ASP A 267 -15.37 -6.06 21.32
N LEU A 268 -16.23 -5.31 20.61
CA LEU A 268 -17.00 -4.20 21.15
C LEU A 268 -18.06 -4.69 22.16
N ILE A 269 -18.27 -3.89 23.21
CA ILE A 269 -19.35 -4.08 24.17
C ILE A 269 -20.42 -3.02 23.91
N TYR A 270 -21.60 -3.51 23.56
CA TYR A 270 -22.80 -2.73 23.25
C TYR A 270 -23.69 -2.57 24.50
N ARG A 271 -24.70 -1.70 24.40
CA ARG A 271 -25.73 -1.51 25.42
C ARG A 271 -26.87 -2.53 25.27
#